data_AF-A0A0X8X824-F1
#
_entry.id   AF-A0A0X8X824-F1
#
_cell.length_a   1.000
_cell.length_b   1.000
_cell.length_c   1.000
_cell.angle_alpha   90.00
_cell.angle_beta   90.00
_cell.angle_gamma   90.00
#
_symmetry.space_group_name_H-M   'P 1'
#
loop_
_entity.id
_entity.type
_entity.pdbx_description
1 polymer ?
#
loop_
_entity_poly.entity_id
_entity_poly.type
_entity_poly.pdbx_seq_one_letter_code
_entity_poly.pdbx_strand_id
1 'polypeptide(L)'
;MTEDWIRKERKRLAQQLTASTWKGLVLSIPLVALVAVGFYFWVVTSFELLPGAEQTLVALVATFALPGAVFVFVGLRRWFWQRAIRGELNRMRSQKFVSEYVEQLGGEASLHAHLSVVAKARVDRVLERERSDEQVTDSEYATALRYLLLLEPLTEGRTSS
;
A
#
# COMPACT_ATOMS: atom_id res chain seq x y z
N MET A 1 -24.82 8.39 -14.69
CA MET A 1 -25.03 8.30 -13.22
C MET A 1 -24.01 7.39 -12.53
N THR A 2 -23.45 6.38 -13.20
CA THR A 2 -22.40 5.47 -12.69
C THR A 2 -21.04 6.14 -12.49
N GLU A 3 -20.68 7.15 -13.27
CA GLU A 3 -19.36 7.80 -13.21
C GLU A 3 -19.14 8.65 -11.95
N ASP A 4 -20.16 9.37 -11.48
CA ASP A 4 -20.02 10.30 -10.35
C ASP A 4 -19.76 9.58 -9.03
N TRP A 5 -20.34 8.39 -8.83
CA TRP A 5 -20.14 7.64 -7.60
C TRP A 5 -18.74 7.02 -7.55
N ILE A 6 -18.24 6.48 -8.66
CA ILE A 6 -16.88 5.90 -8.73
C ILE A 6 -15.83 6.99 -8.51
N ARG A 7 -16.00 8.17 -9.11
CA ARG A 7 -15.09 9.31 -8.90
C ARG A 7 -15.09 9.77 -7.43
N LYS A 8 -16.27 9.86 -6.80
CA LYS A 8 -16.41 10.23 -5.39
C LYS A 8 -15.79 9.18 -4.46
N GLU A 9 -15.99 7.90 -4.75
CA GLU A 9 -15.42 6.79 -3.99
C GLU A 9 -13.90 6.74 -4.14
N ARG A 10 -13.36 6.88 -5.36
CA ARG A 10 -11.92 7.00 -5.63
C ARG A 10 -11.29 8.10 -4.81
N LYS A 11 -11.88 9.31 -4.79
CA LYS A 11 -11.35 10.45 -4.03
C LYS A 11 -11.30 10.14 -2.53
N ARG A 12 -12.34 9.49 -2.01
CA ARG A 12 -12.43 9.07 -0.60
C ARG A 12 -11.37 8.00 -0.27
N LEU A 13 -11.23 6.99 -1.12
CA LEU A 13 -10.25 5.92 -0.96
C LEU A 13 -8.81 6.43 -1.08
N ALA A 14 -8.54 7.35 -2.02
CA ALA A 14 -7.26 8.01 -2.16
C ALA A 14 -6.92 8.86 -0.93
N GLN A 15 -7.88 9.58 -0.36
CA GLN A 15 -7.69 10.31 0.91
C GLN A 15 -7.37 9.35 2.06
N GLN A 16 -8.09 8.23 2.18
CA GLN A 16 -7.80 7.21 3.18
C GLN A 16 -6.43 6.55 2.97
N LEU A 17 -6.01 6.34 1.71
CA LEU A 17 -4.70 5.80 1.36
C LEU A 17 -3.58 6.77 1.77
N THR A 18 -3.76 8.07 1.51
CA THR A 18 -2.81 9.11 1.91
C THR A 18 -2.76 9.23 3.44
N ALA A 19 -3.91 9.28 4.12
CA ALA A 19 -3.98 9.35 5.57
C ALA A 19 -3.36 8.13 6.26
N SER A 20 -3.60 6.92 5.75
CA SER A 20 -2.97 5.69 6.27
C SER A 20 -1.47 5.64 5.99
N THR A 21 -1.02 6.20 4.87
CA THR A 21 0.41 6.33 4.56
C THR A 21 1.10 7.28 5.54
N TRP A 22 0.50 8.43 5.84
CA TRP A 22 1.00 9.37 6.85
C TRP A 22 1.02 8.77 8.25
N LYS A 23 -0.07 8.10 8.67
CA LYS A 23 -0.11 7.40 9.96
C LYS A 23 0.97 6.32 10.05
N GLY A 24 1.15 5.54 8.98
CA GLY A 24 2.21 4.54 8.88
C GLY A 24 3.60 5.14 9.02
N LEU A 25 3.86 6.30 8.40
CA LEU A 25 5.15 6.98 8.45
C LEU A 25 5.44 7.54 9.84
N VAL A 26 4.46 8.25 10.42
CA VAL A 26 4.57 8.86 11.75
C VAL A 26 4.80 7.81 12.83
N LEU A 27 4.23 6.60 12.68
CA LEU A 27 4.41 5.51 13.65
C LEU A 27 5.62 4.63 13.35
N SER A 28 6.06 4.51 12.09
CA SER A 28 7.24 3.69 11.76
C SER A 28 8.53 4.30 12.28
N ILE A 29 8.67 5.63 12.21
CA ILE A 29 9.89 6.34 12.65
C ILE A 29 10.21 6.08 14.14
N PRO A 30 9.30 6.33 15.10
CA PRO A 30 9.57 6.09 16.51
C PRO A 30 9.74 4.59 16.82
N LEU A 31 9.00 3.71 16.16
CA LEU A 31 9.13 2.27 16.35
C LEU A 31 10.53 1.77 15.97
N VAL A 32 11.06 2.26 14.84
CA VAL A 32 12.42 1.95 14.38
C VAL A 32 13.46 2.55 15.31
N ALA A 33 13.25 3.79 15.76
CA ALA A 33 14.15 4.43 16.72
C ALA A 33 14.25 3.63 18.03
N LEU A 34 13.13 3.14 18.57
CA LEU A 34 13.11 2.30 19.76
C LEU A 34 13.87 0.99 19.55
N VAL A 35 13.70 0.33 18.41
CA VAL A 35 14.42 -0.91 18.07
C VAL A 35 15.92 -0.65 17.93
N ALA A 36 16.32 0.41 17.24
CA ALA A 36 17.73 0.77 17.04
C ALA A 36 18.41 1.12 18.38
N VAL A 37 17.75 1.89 19.23
CA VAL A 37 18.25 2.23 20.58
C VAL A 37 18.33 0.99 21.46
N GLY A 38 17.29 0.15 21.48
CA GLY A 38 17.29 -1.10 22.26
C GLY A 38 18.38 -2.07 21.82
N PHE A 39 18.61 -2.20 20.50
CA PHE A 39 19.69 -3.02 19.96
C PHE A 39 21.07 -2.45 20.30
N TYR A 40 21.26 -1.14 20.18
CA TYR A 40 22.51 -0.47 20.59
C TYR A 40 22.83 -0.74 22.06
N PHE A 41 21.88 -0.50 22.97
CA PHE A 41 22.07 -0.78 24.39
C PHE A 41 22.39 -2.26 24.65
N TRP A 42 21.65 -3.17 24.03
CA TRP A 42 21.89 -4.62 24.19
C TRP A 42 23.31 -5.01 23.79
N VAL A 43 23.82 -4.49 22.67
CA VAL A 43 25.19 -4.78 22.23
C VAL A 43 26.22 -4.19 23.18
N VAL A 44 26.06 -2.92 23.59
CA VAL A 44 26.98 -2.24 24.52
C VAL A 44 27.04 -2.93 25.88
N THR A 45 25.91 -3.44 26.39
CA THR A 45 25.88 -4.13 27.69
C THR A 45 26.32 -5.58 27.62
N SER A 46 26.15 -6.25 26.47
CA SER A 46 26.44 -7.68 26.32
C SER A 46 27.86 -7.95 25.81
N PHE A 47 28.45 -7.00 25.11
CA PHE A 47 29.80 -7.09 24.57
C PHE A 47 30.58 -5.91 25.11
N GLU A 48 31.60 -6.16 25.95
CA GLU A 48 32.55 -5.13 26.35
C GLU A 48 33.26 -4.63 25.09
N LEU A 49 32.74 -3.55 24.50
CA LEU A 49 33.22 -3.04 23.23
C LEU A 49 34.64 -2.50 23.41
N LEU A 50 35.55 -3.00 22.59
CA LEU A 50 36.91 -2.46 22.52
C LEU A 50 36.85 -0.97 22.13
N PRO A 51 37.64 -0.09 22.77
CA PRO A 51 37.69 1.32 22.42
C PRO A 51 38.05 1.48 20.93
N GLY A 52 37.18 2.15 20.17
CA GLY A 52 37.27 2.32 18.71
C GLY A 52 36.29 1.46 17.88
N ALA A 53 35.66 0.45 18.47
CA ALA A 53 34.64 -0.37 17.79
C ALA A 53 33.28 0.34 17.64
N GLU A 54 33.07 1.47 18.34
CA GLU A 54 31.82 2.22 18.37
C GLU A 54 31.38 2.70 16.98
N GLN A 55 32.31 3.19 16.15
CA GLN A 55 32.01 3.66 14.79
C GLN A 55 31.56 2.50 13.90
N THR A 56 32.23 1.35 14.02
CA THR A 56 31.87 0.11 13.31
C THR A 56 30.49 -0.37 13.76
N LEU A 57 30.17 -0.26 15.05
CA LEU A 57 28.86 -0.61 15.59
C LEU A 57 27.75 0.27 15.02
N VAL A 58 27.94 1.58 15.02
CA VAL A 58 26.98 2.55 14.48
C VAL A 58 26.75 2.29 12.98
N ALA A 59 27.81 2.00 12.22
CA ALA A 59 27.69 1.64 10.81
C ALA A 59 26.85 0.35 10.63
N LEU A 60 27.13 -0.69 11.42
CA LEU A 60 26.39 -1.96 11.38
C LEU A 60 24.91 -1.75 11.72
N VAL A 61 24.62 -1.00 12.78
CA VAL A 61 23.25 -0.65 13.16
C VAL A 61 22.55 0.11 12.05
N ALA A 62 23.18 1.11 11.43
CA ALA A 62 22.59 1.85 10.31
C ALA A 62 22.30 0.96 9.10
N THR A 63 23.21 0.04 8.77
CA THR A 63 23.06 -0.91 7.65
C THR A 63 21.85 -1.82 7.80
N PHE A 64 21.52 -2.27 9.02
CA PHE A 64 20.37 -3.15 9.25
C PHE A 64 19.09 -2.42 9.68
N ALA A 65 19.22 -1.29 10.39
CA ALA A 65 18.09 -0.50 10.86
C ALA A 65 17.33 0.15 9.70
N LEU A 66 18.02 0.64 8.66
CA LEU A 66 17.36 1.28 7.51
C LEU A 66 16.49 0.29 6.70
N PRO A 67 16.97 -0.89 6.27
CA PRO A 67 16.11 -1.91 5.65
C PRO A 67 14.97 -2.38 6.56
N GLY A 68 15.26 -2.58 7.86
CA GLY A 68 14.25 -2.95 8.85
C GLY A 68 13.15 -1.88 8.97
N ALA A 69 13.54 -0.60 8.93
CA ALA A 69 12.62 0.53 8.96
C ALA A 69 11.68 0.55 7.76
N VAL A 70 12.23 0.33 6.57
CA VAL A 70 11.42 0.23 5.34
C VAL A 70 10.44 -0.93 5.44
N PHE A 71 10.89 -2.09 5.93
CA PHE A 71 10.03 -3.26 6.09
C PHE A 71 8.88 -3.01 7.06
N VAL A 72 9.18 -2.44 8.23
CA VAL A 72 8.21 -2.03 9.26
C VAL A 72 7.22 -1.01 8.69
N PHE A 73 7.70 0.02 8.00
CA PHE A 73 6.85 1.04 7.37
C PHE A 73 5.89 0.42 6.35
N VAL A 74 6.39 -0.43 5.44
CA VAL A 74 5.57 -1.10 4.42
C VAL A 74 4.51 -1.99 5.07
N GLY A 75 4.87 -2.72 6.14
CA GLY A 75 3.95 -3.55 6.92
C GLY A 75 2.85 -2.74 7.61
N LEU A 76 3.24 -1.71 8.36
CA LEU A 76 2.30 -0.81 9.06
C LEU A 76 1.37 -0.11 8.07
N ARG A 77 1.91 0.40 6.96
CA ARG A 77 1.12 1.04 5.90
C ARG A 77 0.07 0.09 5.35
N ARG A 78 0.44 -1.18 5.07
CA ARG A 78 -0.51 -2.20 4.60
C ARG A 78 -1.60 -2.47 5.64
N TRP A 79 -1.22 -2.59 6.91
CA TRP A 79 -2.17 -2.85 7.99
C TRP A 79 -3.15 -1.70 8.21
N PHE A 80 -2.66 -0.45 8.25
CA PHE A 80 -3.51 0.73 8.38
C PHE A 80 -4.46 0.90 7.19
N TRP A 81 -3.97 0.63 5.98
CA TRP A 81 -4.82 0.65 4.79
C TRP A 81 -5.95 -0.37 4.90
N GLN A 82 -5.62 -1.65 5.15
CA GLN A 82 -6.63 -2.71 5.29
C GLN A 82 -7.64 -2.38 6.38
N ARG A 83 -7.19 -1.86 7.53
CA ARG A 83 -8.08 -1.50 8.64
C ARG A 83 -9.00 -0.33 8.28
N ALA A 84 -8.53 0.65 7.50
CA ALA A 84 -9.33 1.81 7.09
C ALA A 84 -10.48 1.41 6.15
N ILE A 85 -10.21 0.53 5.18
CA ILE A 85 -11.22 0.17 4.17
C ILE A 85 -12.02 -1.09 4.51
N ARG A 86 -11.69 -1.82 5.60
CA ARG A 86 -12.33 -3.10 5.94
C ARG A 86 -13.86 -3.05 5.96
N GLY A 87 -14.43 -1.99 6.52
CA GLY A 87 -15.88 -1.81 6.59
C GLY A 87 -16.54 -1.56 5.24
N GLU A 88 -15.78 -1.08 4.25
CA GLU A 88 -16.28 -0.72 2.93
C GLU A 88 -15.98 -1.80 1.87
N LEU A 89 -15.04 -2.72 2.15
CA LEU A 89 -14.63 -3.79 1.22
C LEU A 89 -15.79 -4.68 0.78
N ASN A 90 -16.67 -5.09 1.71
CA ASN A 90 -17.83 -5.91 1.38
C ASN A 90 -18.80 -5.17 0.45
N ARG A 91 -19.02 -3.87 0.70
CA ARG A 91 -19.86 -3.01 -0.16
C ARG A 91 -19.24 -2.87 -1.55
N MET A 92 -17.95 -2.55 -1.63
CA MET A 92 -17.25 -2.41 -2.93
C MET A 92 -17.29 -3.69 -3.74
N ARG A 93 -17.09 -4.85 -3.09
CA ARG A 93 -17.18 -6.16 -3.74
C ARG A 93 -18.58 -6.46 -4.25
N SER A 94 -19.61 -6.19 -3.44
CA SER A 94 -21.01 -6.37 -3.88
C SER A 94 -21.40 -5.47 -5.05
N GLN A 95 -20.72 -4.33 -5.19
CA GLN A 95 -20.91 -3.36 -6.26
C GLN A 95 -19.98 -3.59 -7.45
N LYS A 96 -19.22 -4.69 -7.46
CA LYS A 96 -18.26 -5.00 -8.54
C LYS A 96 -17.31 -3.84 -8.87
N PHE A 97 -16.88 -3.10 -7.83
CA PHE A 97 -16.17 -1.83 -7.99
C PHE A 97 -14.89 -1.96 -8.81
N VAL A 98 -14.13 -3.04 -8.63
CA VAL A 98 -12.84 -3.23 -9.33
C VAL A 98 -13.07 -3.38 -10.83
N SER A 99 -14.07 -4.19 -11.24
CA SER A 99 -14.44 -4.35 -12.64
C SER A 99 -14.97 -3.05 -13.27
N GLU A 100 -15.88 -2.35 -12.60
CA GLU A 100 -16.39 -1.06 -13.12
C GLU A 100 -15.28 0.02 -13.19
N TYR A 101 -14.35 0.05 -12.23
CA TYR A 101 -13.24 1.00 -12.23
C TYR A 101 -12.26 0.73 -13.38
N VAL A 102 -11.96 -0.55 -13.66
CA VAL A 102 -11.06 -0.92 -14.77
C VAL A 102 -11.68 -0.59 -16.12
N GLU A 103 -12.99 -0.73 -16.25
CA GLU A 103 -13.70 -0.28 -17.45
C GLU A 103 -13.52 1.24 -17.67
N GLN A 104 -13.66 2.05 -16.61
CA GLN A 104 -13.41 3.50 -16.67
C GLN A 104 -11.95 3.90 -16.91
N LEU A 105 -10.98 3.03 -16.63
CA LEU A 105 -9.57 3.27 -16.97
C LEU A 105 -9.29 3.10 -18.48
N GLY A 106 -10.28 2.70 -19.29
CA GLY A 106 -10.09 2.29 -20.68
C GLY A 106 -9.92 0.77 -20.84
N GLY A 107 -10.39 0.00 -19.87
CA GLY A 107 -10.33 -1.46 -19.85
C GLY A 107 -8.98 -2.05 -19.46
N GLU A 108 -8.87 -3.37 -19.58
CA GLU A 108 -7.67 -4.13 -19.20
C GLU A 108 -6.44 -3.75 -20.02
N ALA A 109 -6.62 -3.30 -21.28
CA ALA A 109 -5.52 -2.87 -22.13
C ALA A 109 -4.76 -1.66 -21.54
N SER A 110 -5.49 -0.67 -21.03
CA SER A 110 -4.92 0.50 -20.36
C SER A 110 -4.24 0.12 -19.04
N LEU A 111 -4.85 -0.81 -18.29
CA LEU A 111 -4.29 -1.34 -17.06
C LEU A 111 -2.93 -2.02 -17.31
N HIS A 112 -2.84 -2.83 -18.37
CA HIS A 112 -1.65 -3.60 -18.72
C HIS A 112 -0.51 -2.72 -19.23
N ALA A 113 -0.80 -1.54 -19.77
CA ALA A 113 0.21 -0.59 -20.21
C ALA A 113 0.87 0.16 -19.03
N HIS A 114 0.15 0.39 -17.94
CA HIS A 114 0.61 1.26 -16.84
C HIS A 114 1.01 0.52 -15.56
N LEU A 115 0.59 -0.74 -15.38
CA LEU A 115 0.95 -1.53 -14.20
C LEU A 115 2.17 -2.43 -14.45
N SER A 116 3.00 -2.58 -13.40
CA SER A 116 4.01 -3.63 -13.35
C SER A 116 3.40 -5.03 -13.45
N VAL A 117 4.17 -6.01 -13.93
CA VAL A 117 3.74 -7.43 -14.07
C VAL A 117 3.12 -7.97 -12.77
N VAL A 118 3.72 -7.66 -11.62
CA VAL A 118 3.24 -8.11 -10.30
C VAL A 118 1.92 -7.44 -9.91
N ALA A 119 1.76 -6.15 -10.21
CA ALA A 119 0.52 -5.43 -9.92
C ALA A 119 -0.62 -5.90 -10.84
N LYS A 120 -0.32 -6.10 -12.13
CA LYS A 120 -1.25 -6.65 -13.12
C LYS A 120 -1.79 -8.01 -12.67
N ALA A 121 -0.92 -8.98 -12.38
CA ALA A 121 -1.34 -10.31 -11.96
C ALA A 121 -2.24 -10.31 -10.71
N ARG A 122 -2.03 -9.35 -9.79
CA ARG A 122 -2.88 -9.22 -8.60
C ARG A 122 -4.23 -8.60 -8.90
N VAL A 123 -4.29 -7.62 -9.80
CA VAL A 123 -5.56 -7.01 -10.22
C VAL A 123 -6.36 -7.99 -11.09
N ASP A 124 -5.72 -8.64 -12.07
CA ASP A 124 -6.35 -9.63 -12.96
C ASP A 124 -6.98 -10.78 -12.15
N ARG A 125 -6.28 -11.30 -11.13
CA ARG A 125 -6.84 -12.34 -10.25
C ARG A 125 -8.11 -11.88 -9.52
N VAL A 126 -8.15 -10.62 -9.07
CA VAL A 126 -9.34 -10.09 -8.38
C VAL A 126 -10.47 -9.84 -9.37
N LEU A 127 -10.18 -9.34 -10.57
CA LEU A 127 -11.16 -9.17 -11.64
C LEU A 127 -11.80 -10.49 -12.06
N GLU A 128 -10.99 -11.53 -12.27
CA GLU A 128 -11.46 -12.86 -12.68
C GLU A 128 -12.36 -13.49 -11.62
N ARG A 129 -12.00 -13.35 -10.34
CA ARG A 129 -12.82 -13.82 -9.22
C ARG A 129 -14.11 -13.02 -9.05
N GLU A 130 -14.07 -11.71 -9.24
CA GLU A 130 -15.26 -10.85 -9.16
C GLU A 130 -16.23 -11.13 -10.33
N ARG A 131 -15.71 -11.52 -11.51
CA ARG A 131 -16.52 -11.97 -12.66
C ARG A 131 -17.14 -13.35 -12.43
N SER A 132 -16.39 -14.26 -11.80
CA SER A 132 -16.83 -15.63 -11.49
C SER A 132 -17.66 -15.73 -10.20
N ASP A 133 -17.94 -14.60 -9.54
CA ASP A 133 -18.64 -14.51 -8.26
C ASP A 133 -17.98 -15.33 -7.13
N GLU A 134 -16.66 -15.52 -7.23
CA GLU A 134 -15.86 -16.26 -6.26
C GLU A 134 -15.46 -15.34 -5.08
N GLN A 135 -15.36 -15.90 -3.87
CA GLN A 135 -14.93 -15.12 -2.71
C GLN A 135 -13.46 -14.68 -2.83
N VAL A 136 -13.24 -13.37 -2.91
CA VAL A 136 -11.92 -12.75 -2.79
C VAL A 136 -11.64 -12.41 -1.32
N THR A 137 -10.42 -12.63 -0.83
CA THR A 137 -10.09 -12.22 0.54
C THR A 137 -10.00 -10.69 0.65
N ASP A 138 -10.36 -10.13 1.80
CA ASP A 138 -10.25 -8.68 2.07
C ASP A 138 -8.83 -8.17 1.78
N SER A 139 -7.82 -8.99 2.08
CA SER A 139 -6.42 -8.65 1.89
C SER A 139 -6.03 -8.53 0.41
N GLU A 140 -6.55 -9.41 -0.44
CA GLU A 140 -6.31 -9.41 -1.88
C GLU A 140 -7.05 -8.24 -2.54
N TYR A 141 -8.32 -8.05 -2.20
CA TYR A 141 -9.14 -6.96 -2.74
C TYR A 141 -8.58 -5.57 -2.39
N ALA A 142 -8.21 -5.38 -1.11
CA ALA A 142 -7.53 -4.17 -0.65
C ALA A 142 -6.23 -3.89 -1.40
N THR A 143 -5.49 -4.94 -1.75
CA THR A 143 -4.22 -4.81 -2.45
C THR A 143 -4.43 -4.43 -3.91
N ALA A 144 -5.40 -5.04 -4.60
CA ALA A 144 -5.77 -4.69 -5.96
C ALA A 144 -6.25 -3.23 -6.05
N LEU A 145 -7.15 -2.81 -5.15
CA LEU A 145 -7.60 -1.42 -5.04
C LEU A 145 -6.44 -0.44 -4.88
N ARG A 146 -5.46 -0.75 -4.02
CA ARG A 146 -4.29 0.12 -3.83
C ARG A 146 -3.52 0.36 -5.13
N TYR A 147 -3.38 -0.65 -5.99
CA TYR A 147 -2.70 -0.47 -7.28
C TYR A 147 -3.56 0.33 -8.26
N LEU A 148 -4.86 0.07 -8.30
CA LEU A 148 -5.80 0.78 -9.15
C LEU A 148 -5.93 2.27 -8.82
N LEU A 149 -5.90 2.62 -7.53
CA LEU A 149 -5.98 4.02 -7.08
C LEU A 149 -4.77 4.87 -7.50
N LEU A 150 -3.65 4.24 -7.89
CA LEU A 150 -2.48 4.94 -8.43
C LEU A 150 -2.66 5.33 -9.90
N LEU A 151 -3.65 4.75 -10.59
CA LEU A 151 -4.01 5.08 -11.95
C LEU A 151 -5.11 6.15 -11.96
N GLU A 152 -5.02 7.06 -12.92
CA GLU A 152 -6.03 8.09 -13.13
C GLU A 152 -6.99 7.63 -14.23
N PRO A 153 -8.32 7.68 -14.01
CA PRO A 153 -9.28 7.33 -15.05
C PRO A 153 -9.15 8.27 -16.23
N LEU A 154 -9.30 7.71 -17.43
CA LEU A 154 -9.36 8.45 -18.68
C LEU A 154 -10.61 9.33 -18.61
N THR A 155 -10.43 10.57 -18.19
CA THR A 155 -11.51 11.55 -18.21
C THR A 155 -11.67 11.95 -19.68
N GLU A 156 -12.69 11.42 -20.36
CA GLU A 156 -13.12 12.01 -21.63
C GLU A 156 -13.50 13.47 -21.38
N GLY A 157 -12.82 14.39 -22.08
CA GLY A 157 -13.17 15.81 -22.07
C GLY A 157 -12.07 16.80 -21.67
N ARG A 158 -10.92 16.75 -22.34
CA ARG A 158 -10.27 18.00 -22.77
C ARG A 158 -9.87 17.90 -24.24
N THR A 159 -10.89 17.85 -25.08
CA THR A 159 -10.86 18.56 -26.35
C THR A 159 -10.72 20.07 -26.04
N SER A 160 -9.51 20.57 -26.14
CA SER A 160 -9.23 22.00 -26.42
C SER A 160 -8.01 21.98 -27.33
N SER A 161 -8.26 21.94 -28.65
CA SER A 161 -8.35 23.12 -29.52
C SER A 161 -6.98 23.75 -29.73
#